data_AF-A0A7Y7Z6X4-F1
#
_entry.id   AF-A0A7Y7Z6X4-F1
#
_cell.length_a   1.000
_cell.length_b   1.000
_cell.length_c   1.000
_cell.angle_alpha   90.00
_cell.angle_beta   90.00
_cell.angle_gamma   90.00
#
_symmetry.space_group_name_H-M   'P 1'
#
loop_
_entity.id
_entity.type
_entity.pdbx_description
1 polymer ?
#
loop_
_entity_poly.entity_id
_entity_poly.type
_entity_poly.pdbx_seq_one_letter_code
_entity_poly.pdbx_strand_id
1 'polypeptide(L)'
;MDSQEIERRQDSAMLLRTEMCSKKRRLKDAIAKHREVSGVIVTIGEDLKYANLRLSELTSGKGKALASVPDIDVYEFWLSIPGYQGSIQGAKAELAMHGSLQHVSNVSSTSKSGLSGGIVGGLIFGPLGAAAGVLATRKNKVSTRIQEVDTRQVELQITGPGYAWSVVAHSGYVDKFREIRDLINAQGSNRKTIKELCREQGQAVSNLQEKLSRLEKDLEIIGNEAEKRKLDYGTVKKNYASTKLPLVMDLKFRWECLPSIWRWAAIIFGPALLIILASMVVYASITVQPWVNQIIGSALGYVLLWFGVIITYLIRYRI
;
A
#
# COMPACT_ATOMS: atom_id res chain seq x y z
N MET A 1 56.84 -7.19 29.01
CA MET A 1 55.63 -7.92 29.45
C MET A 1 55.96 -9.39 29.29
N ASP A 2 55.78 -10.19 30.33
CA ASP A 2 56.19 -11.59 30.32
C ASP A 2 55.34 -12.40 29.34
N SER A 3 55.93 -13.37 28.62
CA SER A 3 55.23 -14.09 27.53
C SER A 3 53.95 -14.76 28.01
N GLN A 4 53.95 -15.25 29.26
CA GLN A 4 52.79 -15.86 29.91
C GLN A 4 51.64 -14.88 30.20
N GLU A 5 51.94 -13.60 30.43
CA GLU A 5 50.93 -12.56 30.67
C GLU A 5 50.23 -12.17 29.36
N ILE A 6 50.95 -12.19 28.24
CA ILE A 6 50.38 -11.93 26.91
C ILE A 6 49.38 -13.04 26.53
N GLU A 7 49.78 -14.29 26.74
CA GLU A 7 48.97 -15.47 26.45
C GLU A 7 47.68 -15.51 27.28
N ARG A 8 47.78 -15.28 28.60
CA ARG A 8 46.60 -15.19 29.49
C ARG A 8 45.61 -14.10 29.07
N ARG A 9 46.11 -12.94 28.63
CA ARG A 9 45.26 -11.85 28.15
C ARG A 9 44.58 -12.18 26.83
N GLN A 10 45.24 -12.89 25.93
CA GLN A 10 44.65 -13.32 24.67
C GLN A 10 43.56 -14.39 24.86
N ASP A 11 43.80 -15.40 25.69
CA ASP A 11 42.79 -16.41 26.02
C ASP A 11 41.55 -15.76 26.66
N SER A 12 41.78 -14.86 27.62
CA SER A 12 40.72 -14.09 28.27
C SER A 12 39.96 -13.22 27.26
N ALA A 13 40.67 -12.52 26.36
CA ALA A 13 40.04 -11.73 25.30
C ALA A 13 39.25 -12.60 24.31
N MET A 14 39.70 -13.82 24.03
CA MET A 14 39.01 -14.75 23.13
C MET A 14 37.70 -15.27 23.74
N LEU A 15 37.70 -15.62 25.03
CA LEU A 15 36.49 -15.99 25.76
C LEU A 15 35.49 -14.82 25.79
N LEU A 16 35.96 -13.61 26.14
CA LEU A 16 35.15 -12.40 26.16
C LEU A 16 34.60 -12.04 24.77
N ARG A 17 35.36 -12.27 23.69
CA ARG A 17 34.88 -12.08 22.31
C ARG A 17 33.73 -13.03 21.98
N THR A 18 33.85 -14.29 22.36
CA THR A 18 32.83 -15.31 22.12
C THR A 18 31.56 -14.98 22.90
N GLU A 19 31.69 -14.61 24.17
CA GLU A 19 30.58 -14.15 25.01
C GLU A 19 29.93 -12.88 24.44
N MET A 20 30.73 -11.89 24.04
CA MET A 20 30.26 -10.66 23.40
C MET A 20 29.44 -10.96 22.14
N CYS A 21 29.93 -11.84 21.27
CA CYS A 21 29.23 -12.24 20.06
C CYS A 21 27.89 -12.93 20.37
N SER A 22 27.86 -13.82 21.37
CA SER A 22 26.64 -14.49 21.84
C SER A 22 25.63 -13.49 22.39
N LYS A 23 26.04 -12.59 23.30
CA LYS A 23 25.18 -11.55 23.87
C LYS A 23 24.68 -10.55 22.82
N LYS A 24 25.51 -10.21 21.84
CA LYS A 24 25.12 -9.37 20.70
C LYS A 24 24.01 -10.01 19.87
N ARG A 25 24.05 -11.33 19.62
CA ARG A 25 22.97 -12.06 18.93
C ARG A 25 21.69 -11.99 19.75
N ARG A 26 21.73 -12.37 21.03
CA ARG A 26 20.56 -12.31 21.93
C ARG A 26 19.95 -10.90 22.02
N LEU A 27 20.76 -9.84 22.01
CA LEU A 27 20.29 -8.46 21.97
C LEU A 27 19.57 -8.16 20.65
N LYS A 28 20.15 -8.56 19.51
CA LYS A 28 19.50 -8.40 18.21
C LYS A 28 18.15 -9.12 18.16
N ASP A 29 18.08 -10.35 18.67
CA ASP A 29 16.86 -11.15 18.70
C ASP A 29 15.78 -10.48 19.57
N ALA A 30 16.15 -9.92 20.73
CA ALA A 30 15.23 -9.18 21.58
C ALA A 30 14.72 -7.90 20.92
N ILE A 31 15.59 -7.12 20.28
CA ILE A 31 15.20 -5.91 19.54
C ILE A 31 14.29 -6.26 18.36
N ALA A 32 14.56 -7.35 17.65
CA ALA A 32 13.72 -7.83 16.56
C ALA A 32 12.32 -8.21 17.07
N LYS A 33 12.25 -8.99 18.16
CA LYS A 33 10.98 -9.36 18.80
C LYS A 33 10.18 -8.15 19.29
N HIS A 34 10.86 -7.15 19.90
CA HIS A 34 10.22 -5.91 20.31
C HIS A 34 9.59 -5.17 19.11
N ARG A 35 10.31 -5.07 17.99
CA ARG A 35 9.79 -4.42 16.77
C ARG A 35 8.61 -5.17 16.18
N GLU A 36 8.66 -6.50 16.17
CA GLU A 36 7.57 -7.34 15.69
C GLU A 36 6.29 -7.12 16.50
N VAL A 37 6.37 -7.22 17.83
CA VAL A 37 5.21 -7.00 18.71
C VAL A 37 4.69 -5.56 18.59
N SER A 38 5.60 -4.58 18.52
CA SER A 38 5.22 -3.18 18.30
C SER A 38 4.48 -2.98 16.98
N GLY A 39 4.91 -3.64 15.89
CA GLY A 39 4.21 -3.58 14.60
C GLY A 39 2.81 -4.21 14.65
N VAL A 40 2.66 -5.32 15.38
CA VAL A 40 1.35 -5.96 15.59
C VAL A 40 0.41 -5.04 16.39
N ILE A 41 0.91 -4.36 17.43
CA ILE A 41 0.12 -3.40 18.21
C ILE A 41 -0.39 -2.25 17.34
N VAL A 42 0.45 -1.69 16.46
CA VAL A 42 0.03 -0.64 15.53
C VAL A 42 -1.11 -1.13 14.64
N THR A 43 -0.97 -2.32 14.07
CA THR A 43 -2.00 -2.93 13.20
C THR A 43 -3.32 -3.13 13.95
N ILE A 44 -3.27 -3.68 15.16
CA ILE A 44 -4.48 -3.88 15.99
C ILE A 44 -5.08 -2.54 16.41
N GLY A 45 -4.26 -1.51 16.64
CA GLY A 45 -4.72 -0.16 16.94
C GLY A 45 -5.51 0.46 15.77
N GLU A 46 -5.06 0.24 14.54
CA GLU A 46 -5.80 0.64 13.33
C GLU A 46 -7.12 -0.13 13.20
N ASP A 47 -7.09 -1.46 13.36
CA ASP A 47 -8.29 -2.30 13.34
C ASP A 47 -9.31 -1.84 14.41
N LEU A 48 -8.83 -1.52 15.61
CA LEU A 48 -9.66 -1.02 16.70
C LEU A 48 -10.28 0.35 16.35
N LYS A 49 -9.56 1.23 15.67
CA LYS A 49 -10.08 2.52 15.20
C LYS A 49 -11.22 2.31 14.20
N TYR A 50 -11.05 1.42 13.22
CA TYR A 50 -12.11 1.08 12.27
C TYR A 50 -13.30 0.41 12.95
N ALA A 51 -13.05 -0.51 13.88
CA ALA A 51 -14.10 -1.20 14.61
C ALA A 51 -14.91 -0.24 15.50
N ASN A 52 -14.27 0.74 16.13
CA ASN A 52 -14.93 1.80 16.91
C ASN A 52 -15.72 2.76 16.03
N LEU A 53 -15.17 3.18 14.89
CA LEU A 53 -15.91 4.00 13.93
C LEU A 53 -17.19 3.27 13.50
N ARG A 54 -17.06 1.98 13.15
CA ARG A 54 -18.19 1.15 12.77
C ARG A 54 -19.22 1.01 13.88
N LEU A 55 -18.77 0.81 15.13
CA LEU A 55 -19.67 0.77 16.28
C LEU A 55 -20.39 2.12 16.46
N SER A 56 -19.71 3.25 16.28
CA SER A 56 -20.33 4.58 16.37
C SER A 56 -21.42 4.79 15.33
N GLU A 57 -21.17 4.38 14.08
CA GLU A 57 -22.15 4.40 12.99
C GLU A 57 -23.39 3.56 13.33
N LEU A 58 -23.21 2.37 13.88
CA LEU A 58 -24.31 1.50 14.30
C LEU A 58 -25.08 2.08 15.49
N THR A 59 -24.38 2.67 16.47
CA THR A 59 -25.04 3.30 17.64
C THR A 59 -25.86 4.55 17.28
N SER A 60 -25.56 5.20 16.15
CA SER A 60 -26.36 6.32 15.65
C SER A 60 -27.80 5.94 15.28
N GLY A 61 -28.08 4.64 15.15
CA GLY A 61 -29.40 4.13 14.73
C GLY A 61 -29.58 4.06 13.21
N LYS A 62 -28.72 4.74 12.44
CA LYS A 62 -28.83 4.79 10.96
C LYS A 62 -27.93 3.78 10.26
N GLY A 63 -26.76 3.51 10.84
CA GLY A 63 -25.68 2.76 10.18
C GLY A 63 -24.90 3.64 9.20
N LYS A 64 -24.16 3.00 8.30
CA LYS A 64 -23.32 3.68 7.32
C LYS A 64 -24.18 4.33 6.23
N ALA A 65 -23.81 5.54 5.79
CA ALA A 65 -24.39 6.16 4.61
C ALA A 65 -23.96 5.39 3.34
N LEU A 66 -24.93 4.97 2.52
CA LEU A 66 -24.70 4.17 1.32
C LEU A 66 -24.81 5.01 0.05
N ALA A 67 -25.88 5.78 -0.06
CA ALA A 67 -26.13 6.67 -1.20
C ALA A 67 -26.91 7.90 -0.75
N SER A 68 -26.68 9.02 -1.42
CA SER A 68 -27.42 10.26 -1.24
C SER A 68 -27.65 10.91 -2.61
N VAL A 69 -28.90 11.22 -2.88
CA VAL A 69 -29.40 11.93 -4.06
C VAL A 69 -30.39 12.99 -3.54
N PRO A 70 -30.66 14.09 -4.26
CA PRO A 70 -31.63 15.08 -3.78
C PRO A 70 -32.90 14.40 -3.27
N ASP A 71 -33.26 14.74 -2.03
CA ASP A 71 -34.42 14.23 -1.28
C ASP A 71 -34.36 12.76 -0.85
N ILE A 72 -33.33 11.98 -1.18
CA ILE A 72 -33.21 10.56 -0.81
C ILE A 72 -31.85 10.29 -0.17
N ASP A 73 -31.84 9.96 1.12
CA ASP A 73 -30.67 9.40 1.78
C ASP A 73 -30.92 7.95 2.19
N VAL A 74 -30.06 7.06 1.68
CA VAL A 74 -30.08 5.63 1.99
C VAL A 74 -28.93 5.32 2.93
N TYR A 75 -29.27 4.85 4.12
CA TYR A 75 -28.33 4.28 5.08
C TYR A 75 -28.56 2.76 5.16
N GLU A 76 -27.67 2.07 5.84
CA GLU A 76 -27.73 0.63 5.99
C GLU A 76 -29.01 0.10 6.69
N PHE A 77 -29.48 0.80 7.72
CA PHE A 77 -30.70 0.42 8.45
C PHE A 77 -31.80 1.47 8.38
N TRP A 78 -31.57 2.56 7.65
CA TRP A 78 -32.42 3.74 7.70
C TRP A 78 -32.61 4.34 6.32
N LEU A 79 -33.81 4.85 6.08
CA LEU A 79 -34.18 5.57 4.86
C LEU A 79 -34.71 6.94 5.26
N SER A 80 -34.23 7.98 4.56
CA SER A 80 -34.75 9.34 4.68
C SER A 80 -35.24 9.78 3.31
N ILE A 81 -36.54 10.01 3.22
CA ILE A 81 -37.26 10.50 2.04
C ILE A 81 -38.25 11.59 2.51
N PRO A 82 -38.80 12.43 1.62
CA PRO A 82 -39.79 13.42 2.01
C PRO A 82 -41.00 12.76 2.67
N GLY A 83 -41.32 13.20 3.90
CA GLY A 83 -42.43 12.66 4.67
C GLY A 83 -42.15 11.36 5.42
N TYR A 84 -40.96 10.74 5.29
CA TYR A 84 -40.59 9.56 6.06
C TYR A 84 -39.11 9.52 6.41
N GLN A 85 -38.83 9.35 7.71
CA GLN A 85 -37.49 9.06 8.22
C GLN A 85 -37.60 7.89 9.20
N GLY A 86 -37.08 6.73 8.82
CA GLY A 86 -37.29 5.53 9.61
C GLY A 86 -36.48 4.34 9.13
N SER A 87 -36.78 3.18 9.74
CA SER A 87 -36.16 1.91 9.39
C SER A 87 -36.38 1.56 7.91
N ILE A 88 -35.31 1.16 7.22
CA ILE A 88 -35.39 0.68 5.84
C ILE A 88 -35.97 -0.74 5.74
N GLN A 89 -36.20 -1.42 6.88
CA GLN A 89 -36.66 -2.81 6.90
C GLN A 89 -38.02 -2.97 6.19
N GLY A 90 -38.09 -3.90 5.24
CA GLY A 90 -39.29 -4.13 4.45
C GLY A 90 -39.54 -3.10 3.35
N ALA A 91 -38.63 -2.15 3.15
CA ALA A 91 -38.67 -1.24 2.01
C ALA A 91 -38.47 -2.02 0.70
N LYS A 92 -39.15 -1.56 -0.34
CA LYS A 92 -38.99 -2.01 -1.72
C LYS A 92 -38.93 -0.80 -2.63
N ALA A 93 -38.03 -0.84 -3.59
CA ALA A 93 -37.90 0.17 -4.61
C ALA A 93 -38.12 -0.45 -5.99
N GLU A 94 -38.88 0.26 -6.82
CA GLU A 94 -39.18 -0.10 -8.20
C GLU A 94 -38.82 1.07 -9.12
N LEU A 95 -38.38 0.74 -10.33
CA LEU A 95 -37.99 1.74 -11.32
C LEU A 95 -38.87 1.55 -12.55
N ALA A 96 -39.64 2.57 -12.90
CA ALA A 96 -40.44 2.62 -14.12
C ALA A 96 -39.83 3.65 -15.08
N MET A 97 -39.87 3.36 -16.38
CA MET A 97 -39.46 4.31 -17.42
C MET A 97 -40.69 4.69 -18.22
N HIS A 98 -40.92 6.00 -18.32
CA HIS A 98 -42.06 6.61 -19.03
C HIS A 98 -41.55 7.43 -20.21
N GLY A 99 -42.43 7.68 -21.19
CA GLY A 99 -42.14 8.53 -22.34
C GLY A 99 -41.60 7.79 -23.56
N SER A 100 -41.42 8.52 -24.66
CA SER A 100 -40.92 7.98 -25.93
C SER A 100 -39.83 8.87 -26.51
N LEU A 101 -38.98 8.27 -27.32
CA LEU A 101 -37.98 8.97 -28.10
C LEU A 101 -38.69 9.45 -29.38
N GLN A 102 -38.80 10.76 -29.57
CA GLN A 102 -39.51 11.34 -30.72
C GLN A 102 -38.53 12.15 -31.59
N HIS A 103 -38.55 11.89 -32.89
CA HIS A 103 -37.87 12.74 -33.86
C HIS A 103 -38.83 13.83 -34.32
N VAL A 104 -38.61 15.06 -33.85
CA VAL A 104 -39.39 16.21 -34.26
C VAL A 104 -38.62 16.95 -35.36
N SER A 105 -39.19 17.01 -36.55
CA SER A 105 -38.64 17.82 -37.63
C SER A 105 -39.17 19.24 -37.54
N ASN A 106 -38.34 20.16 -37.07
CA ASN A 106 -38.69 21.57 -37.04
C ASN A 106 -38.35 22.18 -38.41
N VAL A 107 -39.38 22.58 -39.15
CA VAL A 107 -39.26 23.28 -40.42
C VAL A 107 -39.45 24.77 -40.15
N SER A 108 -38.35 25.54 -40.08
CA SER A 108 -38.44 26.99 -39.97
C SER A 108 -38.32 27.62 -41.36
N SER A 109 -39.28 28.48 -41.68
CA SER A 109 -39.27 29.32 -42.89
C SER A 109 -39.09 30.76 -42.46
N THR A 110 -37.99 31.39 -42.88
CA THR A 110 -37.79 32.83 -42.69
C THR A 110 -38.22 33.55 -43.96
N SER A 111 -39.44 34.08 -43.98
CA SER A 111 -39.92 34.94 -45.07
C SER A 111 -39.48 36.38 -44.84
N LYS A 112 -38.69 36.97 -45.75
CA LYS A 112 -38.56 38.43 -45.82
C LYS A 112 -39.90 39.01 -46.24
N SER A 113 -40.51 39.82 -45.36
CA SER A 113 -41.82 40.41 -45.58
C SER A 113 -41.82 41.31 -46.82
N GLY A 114 -42.89 41.19 -47.60
CA GLY A 114 -43.16 41.98 -48.80
C GLY A 114 -44.46 41.52 -49.43
N LEU A 115 -45.53 42.22 -49.05
CA LEU A 115 -46.93 42.23 -49.54
C LEU A 115 -47.46 41.13 -50.47
N SER A 116 -48.68 40.72 -50.11
CA SER A 116 -49.80 40.28 -50.96
C SER A 116 -49.71 38.94 -51.69
N GLY A 117 -50.65 38.06 -51.38
CA GLY A 117 -51.08 36.98 -52.27
C GLY A 117 -50.74 35.58 -51.76
N GLY A 118 -51.77 34.92 -51.21
CA GLY A 118 -51.98 33.47 -51.05
C GLY A 118 -50.78 32.52 -51.12
N ILE A 119 -50.58 31.75 -50.05
CA ILE A 119 -50.41 30.28 -50.11
C ILE A 119 -50.89 29.74 -48.75
N VAL A 120 -52.12 29.23 -48.75
CA VAL A 120 -52.60 28.23 -47.82
C VAL A 120 -52.30 26.89 -48.51
N GLY A 121 -51.50 26.02 -47.91
CA GLY A 121 -51.27 24.69 -48.49
C GLY A 121 -50.15 23.83 -47.91
N GLY A 122 -49.21 24.40 -47.14
CA GLY A 122 -48.01 23.66 -46.73
C GLY A 122 -48.09 22.85 -45.42
N LEU A 123 -49.17 22.97 -44.64
CA LEU A 123 -49.20 22.44 -43.26
C LEU A 123 -49.82 21.04 -43.11
N ILE A 124 -50.35 20.45 -44.20
CA ILE A 124 -51.21 19.24 -44.11
C ILE A 124 -50.45 17.93 -44.49
N PHE A 125 -49.30 17.98 -45.17
CA PHE A 125 -48.67 16.77 -45.75
C PHE A 125 -47.23 16.48 -45.30
N GLY A 126 -46.92 16.60 -44.01
CA GLY A 126 -45.70 16.00 -43.42
C GLY A 126 -44.37 16.25 -44.16
N PRO A 127 -43.32 15.44 -43.92
CA PRO A 127 -41.99 15.65 -44.51
C PRO A 127 -41.93 15.40 -46.03
N LEU A 128 -42.87 14.64 -46.61
CA LEU A 128 -42.91 14.34 -48.05
C LEU A 128 -43.58 15.47 -48.88
N GLY A 129 -44.47 16.27 -48.29
CA GLY A 129 -45.11 17.41 -48.96
C GLY A 129 -44.19 18.60 -49.20
N ALA A 130 -43.10 18.72 -48.43
CA ALA A 130 -42.12 19.79 -48.58
C ALA A 130 -41.29 19.70 -49.89
N ALA A 131 -41.16 18.50 -50.47
CA ALA A 131 -40.36 18.28 -51.67
C ALA A 131 -41.06 18.72 -52.98
N ALA A 132 -42.40 18.76 -53.00
CA ALA A 132 -43.16 19.04 -54.22
C ALA A 132 -43.42 20.54 -54.50
N GLY A 133 -43.13 21.42 -53.54
CA GLY A 133 -43.38 22.88 -53.64
C GLY A 133 -42.22 23.72 -54.18
N VAL A 134 -41.29 23.14 -54.95
CA VAL A 134 -40.01 23.80 -55.33
C VAL A 134 -40.01 24.41 -56.75
N LEU A 135 -41.18 24.50 -57.43
CA LEU A 135 -41.26 25.05 -58.80
C LEU A 135 -41.89 26.45 -58.92
N ALA A 136 -41.96 27.22 -57.83
CA ALA A 136 -42.21 28.66 -57.91
C ALA A 136 -41.13 29.44 -57.12
N THR A 137 -40.27 30.10 -57.87
CA THR A 137 -39.05 30.79 -57.41
C THR A 137 -39.32 31.96 -56.47
N ARG A 138 -38.78 31.91 -55.24
CA ARG A 138 -37.98 32.99 -54.63
C ARG A 138 -37.25 32.46 -53.39
N LYS A 139 -35.99 32.90 -53.22
CA LYS A 139 -34.95 32.42 -52.28
C LYS A 139 -35.39 32.31 -50.81
N ASN A 140 -36.16 31.29 -50.47
CA ASN A 140 -36.44 30.93 -49.08
C ASN A 140 -35.50 29.77 -48.71
N LYS A 141 -34.57 30.04 -47.79
CA LYS A 141 -33.68 29.01 -47.24
C LYS A 141 -34.48 28.20 -46.23
N VAL A 142 -35.13 27.13 -46.70
CA VAL A 142 -35.80 26.17 -45.82
C VAL A 142 -34.71 25.28 -45.22
N SER A 143 -34.51 25.38 -43.91
CA SER A 143 -33.57 24.54 -43.17
C SER A 143 -34.38 23.58 -42.30
N THR A 144 -34.44 22.31 -42.69
CA THR A 144 -35.00 21.24 -41.86
C THR A 144 -33.98 20.85 -40.80
N ARG A 145 -34.24 21.17 -39.53
CA ARG A 145 -33.42 20.68 -38.41
C ARG A 145 -34.17 19.52 -37.76
N ILE A 146 -33.67 18.31 -37.94
CA ILE A 146 -34.16 17.14 -37.22
C ILE A 146 -33.65 17.29 -35.79
N GLN A 147 -34.56 17.50 -34.84
CA GLN A 147 -34.25 17.52 -33.42
C GLN A 147 -34.80 16.24 -32.80
N GLU A 148 -33.91 15.48 -32.18
CA GLU A 148 -34.29 14.37 -31.32
C GLU A 148 -34.74 14.96 -29.99
N VAL A 149 -36.03 14.83 -29.68
CA VAL A 149 -36.61 15.28 -28.41
C VAL A 149 -36.77 14.05 -27.55
N ASP A 150 -35.85 13.87 -26.61
CA ASP A 150 -35.93 12.79 -25.63
C ASP A 150 -36.91 13.19 -24.51
N THR A 151 -38.12 12.65 -24.56
CA THR A 151 -39.13 12.85 -23.51
C THR A 151 -39.07 11.76 -22.44
N ARG A 152 -38.08 10.85 -22.48
CA ARG A 152 -37.98 9.76 -21.51
C ARG A 152 -37.77 10.32 -20.10
N GLN A 153 -38.62 9.85 -19.21
CA GLN A 153 -38.58 10.12 -17.79
C GLN A 153 -38.46 8.80 -17.05
N VAL A 154 -37.84 8.84 -15.90
CA VAL A 154 -37.66 7.67 -15.04
C VAL A 154 -38.28 7.99 -13.70
N GLU A 155 -39.17 7.12 -13.28
CA GLU A 155 -39.82 7.17 -11.99
C GLU A 155 -39.19 6.15 -11.06
N LEU A 156 -38.74 6.60 -9.90
CA LEU A 156 -38.36 5.74 -8.79
C LEU A 156 -39.52 5.72 -7.79
N GLN A 157 -40.08 4.55 -7.54
CA GLN A 157 -41.12 4.32 -6.56
C GLN A 157 -40.53 3.58 -5.36
N ILE A 158 -40.73 4.09 -4.16
CA ILE A 158 -40.26 3.51 -2.91
C ILE A 158 -41.47 3.24 -2.04
N THR A 159 -41.64 2.00 -1.60
CA THR A 159 -42.75 1.54 -0.76
C THR A 159 -42.21 0.81 0.46
N GLY A 160 -42.89 0.94 1.59
CA GLY A 160 -42.53 0.21 2.80
C GLY A 160 -43.63 0.27 3.86
N PRO A 161 -43.36 -0.26 5.07
CA PRO A 161 -44.36 -0.30 6.12
C PRO A 161 -44.79 1.11 6.55
N GLY A 162 -45.98 1.54 6.10
CA GLY A 162 -46.57 2.82 6.47
C GLY A 162 -46.11 4.02 5.61
N TYR A 163 -45.43 3.79 4.48
CA TYR A 163 -45.05 4.87 3.56
C TYR A 163 -45.03 4.39 2.11
N ALA A 164 -45.33 5.32 1.20
CA ALA A 164 -45.16 5.19 -0.23
C ALA A 164 -44.78 6.55 -0.80
N TRP A 165 -43.73 6.59 -1.61
CA TRP A 165 -43.20 7.83 -2.17
C TRP A 165 -42.65 7.57 -3.56
N SER A 166 -42.77 8.53 -4.47
CA SER A 166 -42.18 8.44 -5.79
C SER A 166 -41.59 9.76 -6.26
N VAL A 167 -40.60 9.66 -7.13
CA VAL A 167 -39.96 10.80 -7.79
C VAL A 167 -39.78 10.50 -9.26
N VAL A 168 -40.08 11.48 -10.10
CA VAL A 168 -39.89 11.42 -11.55
C VAL A 168 -38.75 12.35 -11.94
N ALA A 169 -37.77 11.83 -12.68
CA ALA A 169 -36.63 12.58 -13.15
C ALA A 169 -36.37 12.32 -14.64
N HIS A 170 -35.50 13.13 -15.24
CA HIS A 170 -35.08 12.94 -16.64
C HIS A 170 -34.25 11.64 -16.80
N SER A 171 -34.21 11.09 -18.02
CA SER A 171 -33.51 9.83 -18.36
C SER A 171 -32.02 9.79 -17.96
N GLY A 172 -31.36 10.94 -17.77
CA GLY A 172 -30.01 11.00 -17.22
C GLY A 172 -29.84 10.48 -15.78
N TYR A 173 -30.93 10.28 -15.02
CA TYR A 173 -30.89 9.77 -13.64
C TYR A 173 -31.06 8.24 -13.53
N VAL A 174 -31.25 7.52 -14.65
CA VAL A 174 -31.51 6.07 -14.68
C VAL A 174 -30.51 5.29 -13.82
N ASP A 175 -29.22 5.52 -13.99
CA ASP A 175 -28.19 4.71 -13.34
C ASP A 175 -28.15 4.98 -11.83
N LYS A 176 -28.32 6.24 -11.41
CA LYS A 176 -28.40 6.61 -9.98
C LYS A 176 -29.63 6.02 -9.31
N PHE A 177 -30.79 6.09 -9.97
CA PHE A 177 -32.02 5.51 -9.42
C PHE A 177 -31.98 3.99 -9.42
N ARG A 178 -31.29 3.36 -10.38
CA ARG A 178 -31.02 1.92 -10.37
C ARG A 178 -30.16 1.53 -9.17
N GLU A 179 -29.08 2.28 -8.91
CA GLU A 179 -28.23 2.08 -7.73
C GLU A 179 -29.03 2.21 -6.42
N ILE A 180 -29.80 3.30 -6.26
CA ILE A 180 -30.66 3.48 -5.08
C ILE A 180 -31.64 2.33 -4.93
N ARG A 181 -32.30 1.93 -6.03
CA ARG A 181 -33.27 0.83 -6.02
C ARG A 181 -32.63 -0.45 -5.50
N ASP A 182 -31.46 -0.79 -6.02
CA ASP A 182 -30.75 -2.01 -5.66
C ASP A 182 -30.28 -1.97 -4.19
N LEU A 183 -29.82 -0.82 -3.72
CA LEU A 183 -29.46 -0.60 -2.31
C LEU A 183 -30.67 -0.73 -1.38
N ILE A 184 -31.79 -0.09 -1.70
CA ILE A 184 -33.02 -0.17 -0.89
C ILE A 184 -33.53 -1.61 -0.85
N ASN A 185 -33.56 -2.31 -1.98
CA ASN A 185 -34.02 -3.70 -2.03
C ASN A 185 -33.08 -4.63 -1.24
N ALA A 186 -31.76 -4.43 -1.35
CA ALA A 186 -30.78 -5.21 -0.60
C ALA A 186 -30.95 -4.99 0.92
N GLN A 187 -30.99 -3.74 1.38
CA GLN A 187 -31.10 -3.44 2.81
C GLN A 187 -32.50 -3.71 3.38
N GLY A 188 -33.56 -3.45 2.62
CA GLY A 188 -34.93 -3.76 3.02
C GLY A 188 -35.19 -5.25 3.19
N SER A 189 -34.43 -6.10 2.51
CA SER A 189 -34.46 -7.57 2.68
C SER A 189 -33.62 -8.09 3.85
N ASN A 190 -32.77 -7.23 4.45
CA ASN A 190 -31.90 -7.62 5.55
C ASN A 190 -32.73 -7.89 6.82
N ARG A 191 -32.54 -9.08 7.40
CA ARG A 191 -33.25 -9.50 8.62
C ARG A 191 -32.48 -9.22 9.91
N LYS A 192 -31.18 -8.93 9.81
CA LYS A 192 -30.38 -8.60 11.00
C LYS A 192 -30.83 -7.26 11.56
N THR A 193 -31.08 -7.25 12.86
CA THR A 193 -31.44 -6.00 13.54
C THR A 193 -30.17 -5.20 13.85
N ILE A 194 -30.29 -3.86 13.87
CA ILE A 194 -29.20 -2.98 14.29
C ILE A 194 -28.69 -3.32 15.71
N LYS A 195 -29.58 -3.81 16.59
CA LYS A 195 -29.22 -4.23 17.95
C LYS A 195 -28.29 -5.45 17.95
N GLU A 196 -28.56 -6.44 17.10
CA GLU A 196 -27.70 -7.62 16.96
C GLU A 196 -26.32 -7.23 16.44
N LEU A 197 -26.26 -6.36 15.42
CA LEU A 197 -24.99 -5.89 14.87
C LEU A 197 -24.22 -5.00 15.83
N CYS A 198 -24.88 -4.12 16.58
CA CYS A 198 -24.25 -3.38 17.68
C CYS A 198 -23.63 -4.33 18.71
N ARG A 199 -24.31 -5.43 19.04
CA ARG A 199 -23.80 -6.44 19.99
C ARG A 199 -22.59 -7.19 19.41
N GLU A 200 -22.70 -7.68 18.18
CA GLU A 200 -21.60 -8.37 17.46
C GLU A 200 -20.36 -7.46 17.36
N GLN A 201 -20.55 -6.22 16.91
CA GLN A 201 -19.49 -5.23 16.76
C GLN A 201 -18.89 -4.81 18.11
N GLY A 202 -19.73 -4.61 19.14
CA GLY A 202 -19.28 -4.28 20.49
C GLY A 202 -18.42 -5.39 21.09
N GLN A 203 -18.79 -6.66 20.86
CA GLN A 203 -17.97 -7.80 21.28
C GLN A 203 -16.65 -7.86 20.52
N ALA A 204 -16.64 -7.56 19.22
CA ALA A 204 -15.42 -7.49 18.43
C ALA A 204 -14.47 -6.38 18.94
N VAL A 205 -14.99 -5.19 19.23
CA VAL A 205 -14.24 -4.08 19.84
C VAL A 205 -13.65 -4.50 21.18
N SER A 206 -14.45 -5.10 22.06
CA SER A 206 -13.99 -5.55 23.38
C SER A 206 -12.86 -6.59 23.27
N ASN A 207 -13.00 -7.56 22.36
CA ASN A 207 -11.96 -8.56 22.11
C ASN A 207 -10.66 -7.93 21.57
N LEU A 208 -10.76 -6.92 20.69
CA LEU A 208 -9.60 -6.20 20.18
C LEU A 208 -8.91 -5.36 21.26
N GLN A 209 -9.68 -4.68 22.11
CA GLN A 209 -9.15 -3.94 23.26
C GLN A 209 -8.40 -4.86 24.21
N GLU A 210 -8.98 -6.02 24.55
CA GLU A 210 -8.34 -6.99 25.42
C GLU A 210 -7.03 -7.51 24.82
N LYS A 211 -7.03 -7.85 23.52
CA LYS A 211 -5.80 -8.27 22.81
C LYS A 211 -4.74 -7.18 22.83
N LEU A 212 -5.12 -5.92 22.59
CA LEU A 212 -4.21 -4.79 22.60
C LEU A 212 -3.59 -4.58 23.98
N SER A 213 -4.39 -4.58 25.04
CA SER A 213 -3.87 -4.46 26.42
C SER A 213 -2.95 -5.61 26.83
N ARG A 214 -3.19 -6.83 26.33
CA ARG A 214 -2.28 -7.97 26.55
C ARG A 214 -0.94 -7.75 25.83
N LEU A 215 -0.99 -7.33 24.56
CA LEU A 215 0.22 -7.09 23.77
C LEU A 215 1.03 -5.90 24.27
N GLU A 216 0.40 -4.84 24.77
CA GLU A 216 1.09 -3.71 25.40
C GLU A 216 1.89 -4.16 26.64
N LYS A 217 1.30 -5.02 27.48
CA LYS A 217 2.02 -5.62 28.61
C LYS A 217 3.18 -6.50 28.15
N ASP A 218 2.97 -7.32 27.12
CA ASP A 218 4.03 -8.13 26.53
C ASP A 218 5.16 -7.27 25.97
N LEU A 219 4.83 -6.13 25.32
CA LEU A 219 5.80 -5.18 24.80
C LEU A 219 6.64 -4.57 25.92
N GLU A 220 6.02 -4.21 27.06
CA GLU A 220 6.73 -3.71 28.23
C GLU A 220 7.73 -4.75 28.78
N ILE A 221 7.28 -6.00 28.94
CA ILE A 221 8.14 -7.11 29.39
C ILE A 221 9.32 -7.33 28.44
N ILE A 222 9.06 -7.35 27.12
CA ILE A 222 10.08 -7.53 26.10
C ILE A 222 11.03 -6.32 26.06
N GLY A 223 10.54 -5.10 26.25
CA GLY A 223 11.33 -3.88 26.34
C GLY A 223 12.30 -3.91 27.51
N ASN A 224 11.81 -4.29 28.69
CA ASN A 224 12.62 -4.49 29.88
C ASN A 224 13.69 -5.58 29.68
N GLU A 225 13.34 -6.68 29.01
CA GLU A 225 14.30 -7.73 28.68
C GLU A 225 15.37 -7.24 27.67
N ALA A 226 14.98 -6.46 26.68
CA ALA A 226 15.90 -5.89 25.69
C ALA A 226 16.90 -4.92 26.34
N GLU A 227 16.44 -4.05 27.25
CA GLU A 227 17.32 -3.15 28.00
C GLU A 227 18.27 -3.92 28.94
N LYS A 228 17.79 -4.96 29.63
CA LYS A 228 18.67 -5.85 30.41
C LYS A 228 19.75 -6.49 29.53
N ARG A 229 19.39 -7.04 28.37
CA ARG A 229 20.34 -7.66 27.42
C ARG A 229 21.33 -6.62 26.85
N LYS A 230 20.91 -5.38 26.69
CA LYS A 230 21.75 -4.26 26.22
C LYS A 230 22.78 -3.88 27.27
N LEU A 231 22.39 -3.81 28.55
CA LEU A 231 23.31 -3.62 29.68
C LEU A 231 24.33 -4.77 29.75
N ASP A 232 23.86 -6.03 29.70
CA ASP A 232 24.74 -7.21 29.72
C ASP A 232 25.77 -7.22 28.58
N TYR A 233 25.32 -6.86 27.37
CA TYR A 233 26.21 -6.70 26.22
C TYR A 233 27.19 -5.54 26.42
N GLY A 234 26.72 -4.40 26.94
CA GLY A 234 27.56 -3.23 27.24
C GLY A 234 28.69 -3.56 28.20
N THR A 235 28.39 -4.28 29.28
CA THR A 235 29.37 -4.74 30.27
C THR A 235 30.42 -5.64 29.63
N VAL A 236 30.02 -6.67 28.89
CA VAL A 236 30.98 -7.58 28.23
C VAL A 236 31.80 -6.88 27.15
N LYS A 237 31.18 -5.97 26.39
CA LYS A 237 31.89 -5.17 25.39
C LYS A 237 32.96 -4.29 26.04
N LYS A 238 32.66 -3.67 27.18
CA LYS A 238 33.63 -2.85 27.95
C LYS A 238 34.78 -3.72 28.46
N ASN A 239 34.47 -4.87 29.06
CA ASN A 239 35.48 -5.81 29.54
C ASN A 239 36.37 -6.32 28.39
N TYR A 240 35.77 -6.68 27.25
CA TYR A 240 36.53 -7.08 26.06
C TYR A 240 37.46 -5.96 25.58
N ALA A 241 36.97 -4.72 25.51
CA ALA A 241 37.77 -3.58 25.08
C ALA A 241 38.95 -3.28 26.02
N SER A 242 38.79 -3.48 27.33
CA SER A 242 39.87 -3.31 28.31
C SER A 242 40.89 -4.45 28.32
N THR A 243 40.47 -5.68 28.00
CA THR A 243 41.34 -6.86 28.03
C THR A 243 42.07 -7.09 26.71
N LYS A 244 41.48 -6.64 25.59
CA LYS A 244 42.08 -6.80 24.27
C LYS A 244 43.40 -6.04 24.16
N LEU A 245 44.43 -6.71 23.65
CA LEU A 245 45.70 -6.06 23.30
C LEU A 245 45.47 -5.01 22.19
N PRO A 246 46.21 -3.88 22.22
CA PRO A 246 46.22 -2.95 21.10
C PRO A 246 46.66 -3.69 19.83
N LEU A 247 46.05 -3.34 18.69
CA LEU A 247 46.22 -4.04 17.41
C LEU A 247 47.68 -4.36 17.07
N VAL A 248 48.59 -3.41 17.34
CA VAL A 248 50.02 -3.55 17.08
C VAL A 248 50.66 -4.65 17.94
N MET A 249 50.29 -4.78 19.20
CA MET A 249 50.80 -5.84 20.08
C MET A 249 50.21 -7.20 19.74
N ASP A 250 48.93 -7.26 19.35
CA ASP A 250 48.29 -8.50 18.92
C ASP A 250 48.91 -9.03 17.61
N LEU A 251 49.16 -8.14 16.64
CA LEU A 251 49.88 -8.45 15.40
C LEU A 251 51.32 -8.92 15.66
N LYS A 252 52.03 -8.25 16.57
CA LYS A 252 53.39 -8.63 16.97
C LYS A 252 53.41 -10.02 17.63
N PHE A 253 52.50 -10.30 18.55
CA PHE A 253 52.42 -11.61 19.19
C PHE A 253 52.05 -12.72 18.19
N ARG A 254 51.07 -12.48 17.31
CA ARG A 254 50.72 -13.43 16.23
C ARG A 254 51.91 -13.70 15.30
N TRP A 255 52.69 -12.67 14.98
CA TRP A 255 53.97 -12.82 14.28
C TRP A 255 54.97 -13.66 15.07
N GLU A 256 55.04 -13.47 16.39
CA GLU A 256 55.89 -14.22 17.32
C GLU A 256 55.38 -15.64 17.66
N CYS A 257 54.17 -16.02 17.24
CA CYS A 257 53.65 -17.39 17.36
C CYS A 257 53.67 -18.18 16.04
N LEU A 258 53.89 -17.52 14.90
CA LEU A 258 54.04 -18.22 13.62
C LEU A 258 55.24 -19.18 13.66
N PRO A 259 55.13 -20.42 13.15
CA PRO A 259 56.27 -21.31 13.06
C PRO A 259 57.41 -20.66 12.27
N SER A 260 58.66 -20.92 12.66
CA SER A 260 59.87 -20.36 12.03
C SER A 260 59.81 -20.42 10.49
N ILE A 261 59.39 -21.55 9.94
CA ILE A 261 59.26 -21.78 8.48
C ILE A 261 58.33 -20.76 7.83
N TRP A 262 57.19 -20.45 8.44
CA TRP A 262 56.22 -19.49 7.88
C TRP A 262 56.67 -18.04 8.03
N ARG A 263 57.42 -17.71 9.08
CA ARG A 263 58.03 -16.37 9.20
C ARG A 263 59.09 -16.16 8.13
N TRP A 264 59.95 -17.15 7.92
CA TRP A 264 60.95 -17.12 6.86
C TRP A 264 60.28 -17.03 5.48
N ALA A 265 59.23 -17.82 5.24
CA ALA A 265 58.46 -17.72 4.02
C ALA A 265 57.86 -16.31 3.83
N ALA A 266 57.26 -15.71 4.86
CA ALA A 266 56.72 -14.36 4.78
C ALA A 266 57.80 -13.28 4.57
N ILE A 267 58.97 -13.42 5.18
CA ILE A 267 60.10 -12.49 5.02
C ILE A 267 60.72 -12.60 3.63
N ILE A 268 60.86 -13.82 3.09
CA ILE A 268 61.52 -14.06 1.79
C ILE A 268 60.54 -13.79 0.65
N PHE A 269 59.33 -14.35 0.71
CA PHE A 269 58.37 -14.24 -0.37
C PHE A 269 57.50 -12.99 -0.28
N GLY A 270 57.36 -12.36 0.89
CA GLY A 270 56.57 -11.13 1.05
C GLY A 270 57.06 -9.97 0.17
N PRO A 271 58.35 -9.58 0.24
CA PRO A 271 58.92 -8.56 -0.63
C PRO A 271 58.84 -8.94 -2.10
N ALA A 272 59.08 -10.21 -2.45
CA ALA A 272 58.97 -10.69 -3.82
C ALA A 272 57.53 -10.56 -4.35
N LEU A 273 56.53 -10.94 -3.56
CA LEU A 273 55.10 -10.78 -3.89
C LEU A 273 54.71 -9.30 -4.04
N LEU A 274 55.21 -8.42 -3.18
CA LEU A 274 54.95 -6.98 -3.28
C LEU A 274 55.61 -6.36 -4.51
N ILE A 275 56.83 -6.78 -4.86
CA ILE A 275 57.53 -6.33 -6.08
C ILE A 275 56.81 -6.84 -7.31
N ILE A 276 56.37 -8.11 -7.34
CA ILE A 276 55.59 -8.67 -8.44
C ILE A 276 54.27 -7.90 -8.60
N LEU A 277 53.57 -7.62 -7.50
CA LEU A 277 52.32 -6.86 -7.53
C LEU A 277 52.54 -5.42 -8.01
N ALA A 278 53.56 -4.73 -7.50
CA ALA A 278 53.91 -3.37 -7.90
C ALA A 278 54.33 -3.31 -9.38
N SER A 279 55.15 -4.26 -9.83
CA SER A 279 55.59 -4.37 -11.23
C SER A 279 54.42 -4.65 -12.16
N MET A 280 53.48 -5.52 -11.75
CA MET A 280 52.27 -5.80 -12.53
C MET A 280 51.34 -4.59 -12.61
N VAL A 281 51.15 -3.84 -11.51
CA VAL A 281 50.33 -2.62 -11.51
C VAL A 281 50.92 -1.53 -12.41
N VAL A 282 52.24 -1.34 -12.37
CA VAL A 282 52.97 -0.40 -13.25
C VAL A 282 52.93 -0.86 -14.71
N TYR A 283 53.02 -2.17 -14.97
CA TYR A 283 52.94 -2.71 -16.32
C TYR A 283 51.51 -2.62 -16.90
N ALA A 284 50.48 -2.80 -16.05
CA ALA A 284 49.06 -2.64 -16.39
C ALA A 284 48.73 -1.22 -16.85
N SER A 285 49.31 -0.21 -16.19
CA SER A 285 49.02 1.19 -16.49
C SER A 285 49.65 1.67 -17.81
N ILE A 286 50.59 0.92 -18.37
CA ILE A 286 51.35 1.29 -19.58
C ILE A 286 50.88 0.50 -20.82
N THR A 287 50.26 -0.69 -20.65
CA THR A 287 49.90 -1.57 -21.78
C THR A 287 48.40 -1.62 -22.05
N VAL A 288 47.99 -1.29 -23.29
CA VAL A 288 46.57 -1.22 -23.74
C VAL A 288 46.04 -2.57 -24.25
N GLN A 289 46.85 -3.64 -24.18
CA GLN A 289 46.48 -4.92 -24.77
C GLN A 289 45.60 -5.78 -23.84
N PRO A 290 44.43 -6.26 -24.31
CA PRO A 290 43.42 -6.91 -23.45
C PRO A 290 43.83 -8.26 -22.85
N TRP A 291 44.78 -8.99 -23.46
CA TRP A 291 45.28 -10.24 -22.91
C TRP A 291 46.18 -10.04 -21.67
N VAL A 292 46.81 -8.87 -21.53
CA VAL A 292 47.61 -8.50 -20.35
C VAL A 292 46.70 -8.35 -19.12
N ASN A 293 45.50 -7.80 -19.29
CA ASN A 293 44.51 -7.70 -18.22
C ASN A 293 44.01 -9.06 -17.71
N GLN A 294 43.97 -10.09 -18.56
CA GLN A 294 43.62 -11.45 -18.12
C GLN A 294 44.74 -12.09 -17.29
N ILE A 295 46.01 -11.87 -17.66
CA ILE A 295 47.16 -12.36 -16.89
C ILE A 295 47.23 -11.64 -15.53
N ILE A 296 46.99 -10.33 -15.51
CA ILE A 296 46.95 -9.53 -14.28
C ILE A 296 45.78 -9.96 -13.39
N GLY A 297 44.59 -10.18 -13.96
CA GLY A 297 43.44 -10.73 -13.24
C GLY A 297 43.73 -12.11 -12.65
N SER A 298 44.45 -12.96 -13.38
CA SER A 298 44.86 -14.29 -12.93
C SER A 298 45.90 -14.23 -11.81
N ALA A 299 46.87 -13.32 -11.92
CA ALA A 299 47.91 -13.12 -10.91
C ALA A 299 47.35 -12.47 -9.63
N LEU A 300 46.47 -11.48 -9.76
CA LEU A 300 45.69 -10.92 -8.64
C LEU A 300 44.83 -12.01 -8.00
N GLY A 301 44.18 -12.87 -8.81
CA GLY A 301 43.46 -14.04 -8.34
C GLY A 301 44.35 -14.96 -7.53
N TYR A 302 45.59 -15.21 -7.97
CA TYR A 302 46.55 -16.06 -7.28
C TYR A 302 47.03 -15.45 -5.95
N VAL A 303 47.32 -14.14 -5.94
CA VAL A 303 47.68 -13.41 -4.71
C VAL A 303 46.51 -13.38 -3.73
N LEU A 304 45.29 -13.10 -4.20
CA LEU A 304 44.07 -13.12 -3.39
C LEU A 304 43.76 -14.53 -2.88
N LEU A 305 44.05 -15.56 -3.66
CA LEU A 305 43.88 -16.96 -3.25
C LEU A 305 44.91 -17.32 -2.19
N TRP A 306 46.17 -16.89 -2.33
CA TRP A 306 47.18 -17.05 -1.28
C TRP A 306 46.84 -16.27 -0.01
N PHE A 307 46.40 -15.01 -0.12
CA PHE A 307 45.89 -14.24 1.01
C PHE A 307 44.68 -14.92 1.63
N GLY A 308 43.78 -15.45 0.81
CA GLY A 308 42.61 -16.22 1.21
C GLY A 308 43.01 -17.47 1.99
N VAL A 309 43.98 -18.26 1.49
CA VAL A 309 44.51 -19.44 2.16
C VAL A 309 45.20 -19.07 3.47
N ILE A 310 46.01 -18.01 3.51
CA ILE A 310 46.66 -17.52 4.73
C ILE A 310 45.64 -17.06 5.75
N ILE A 311 44.64 -16.26 5.34
CA ILE A 311 43.56 -15.78 6.22
C ILE A 311 42.72 -16.97 6.70
N THR A 312 42.38 -17.92 5.83
CA THR A 312 41.59 -19.11 6.19
C THR A 312 42.39 -20.03 7.09
N TYR A 313 43.71 -20.15 6.89
CA TYR A 313 44.62 -20.90 7.76
C TYR A 313 44.70 -20.24 9.15
N LEU A 314 44.88 -18.92 9.23
CA LEU A 314 44.85 -18.15 10.48
C LEU A 314 43.50 -18.28 11.20
N ILE A 315 42.38 -18.28 10.46
CA ILE A 315 41.04 -18.47 11.03
C ILE A 315 40.81 -19.92 11.49
N ARG A 316 41.25 -20.93 10.72
CA ARG A 316 40.98 -22.36 10.95
C ARG A 316 41.88 -22.96 12.03
N TYR A 317 43.14 -22.55 12.11
CA TYR A 317 44.09 -23.06 13.11
C TYR A 317 44.12 -22.27 14.43
N ARG A 318 43.22 -21.29 14.63
CA ARG A 318 43.11 -20.52 15.88
C ARG A 318 44.48 -20.08 16.44
N ILE A 319 45.22 -19.33 15.62
CA ILE A 319 46.36 -18.50 16.04
C ILE A 319 45.94 -17.02 15.91
#